data_AF-A0A7V4SL53-F1
#
_entry.id   AF-A0A7V4SL53-F1
#
_cell.length_a   1.000
_cell.length_b   1.000
_cell.length_c   1.000
_cell.angle_alpha   90.00
_cell.angle_beta   90.00
_cell.angle_gamma   90.00
#
_symmetry.space_group_name_H-M   'P 1'
#
loop_
_entity.id
_entity.type
_entity.pdbx_description
1 polymer ?
#
loop_
_entity_poly.entity_id
_entity_poly.type
_entity_poly.pdbx_seq_one_letter_code
_entity_poly.pdbx_strand_id
1 'polypeptide(L)'
;MRNSWFVTGSLIWALAAHGAGVCAQASQESDRAQVSSTSCETEAAPALPGSRVHRPPAGTPARAVYDRMAYVFGNLRQTEYVHHAQSVMAEDDGIYKYDCSGFVGEFVLEPASPLHYADLLANSLRLHPPDPTDPDDPDLRPRAWGFYDYFREILAGRSENCNALWYVFTDHQKIQPGDILVVRYSDAWRSFMEGKSCGSQSTGHVMLAWTFPVASTVNQDEFWIYVIDSAESGHGKDTRRSSYDDVSASDGVGKGKMWYGYDSTRRPVAYRWASASGCAYTLTTGRSTCGYDSGDTDYCKDSDNSDLRHEYYERLEGILLARPIASGACPAP
;
A
#
# COMPACT_ATOMS: atom_id res chain seq x y z
N MET A 1 -13.53 42.25 -47.97
CA MET A 1 -12.22 42.93 -48.13
C MET A 1 -11.16 41.85 -48.14
N ARG A 2 -10.30 41.88 -49.16
CA ARG A 2 -9.27 40.88 -49.46
C ARG A 2 -8.05 41.10 -48.56
N ASN A 3 -7.39 40.03 -48.14
CA ASN A 3 -6.06 39.65 -48.66
C ASN A 3 -5.54 38.37 -47.98
N SER A 4 -5.36 37.33 -48.80
CA SER A 4 -4.35 36.28 -48.65
C SER A 4 -2.94 36.88 -48.79
N TRP A 5 -1.89 36.19 -48.35
CA TRP A 5 -0.71 35.80 -49.16
C TRP A 5 0.14 34.77 -48.37
N PHE A 6 0.47 33.67 -49.06
CA PHE A 6 1.52 32.69 -48.73
C PHE A 6 2.92 33.31 -48.89
N VAL A 7 3.97 32.66 -48.34
CA VAL A 7 5.13 32.16 -49.11
C VAL A 7 6.07 31.33 -48.20
N THR A 8 6.62 30.32 -48.86
CA THR A 8 7.43 29.14 -48.55
C THR A 8 8.90 29.39 -48.14
N GLY A 9 9.55 28.35 -47.58
CA GLY A 9 11.01 28.20 -47.64
C GLY A 9 11.57 26.99 -46.89
N SER A 10 11.80 25.88 -47.60
CA SER A 10 12.62 24.74 -47.15
C SER A 10 14.11 25.00 -47.40
N LEU A 11 15.01 24.50 -46.55
CA LEU A 11 16.36 24.11 -46.98
C LEU A 11 16.98 23.02 -46.09
N ILE A 12 17.53 22.02 -46.77
CA ILE A 12 18.22 20.82 -46.32
C ILE A 12 19.73 21.04 -46.48
N TRP A 13 20.57 20.64 -45.51
CA TRP A 13 21.98 20.19 -45.64
C TRP A 13 22.27 19.30 -44.41
N ALA A 14 22.47 17.98 -44.52
CA ALA A 14 23.61 17.20 -45.05
C ALA A 14 24.69 16.85 -43.99
N LEU A 15 25.06 15.56 -44.02
CA LEU A 15 25.95 14.77 -43.15
C LEU A 15 27.38 15.31 -42.94
N ALA A 16 27.97 14.91 -41.80
CA ALA A 16 29.34 14.39 -41.78
C ALA A 16 29.54 13.37 -40.65
N ALA A 17 30.15 12.23 -40.99
CA ALA A 17 30.63 11.16 -40.11
C ALA A 17 32.17 11.10 -40.16
N HIS A 18 32.76 10.25 -39.30
CA HIS A 18 34.18 9.86 -39.11
C HIS A 18 34.93 10.71 -38.04
N GLY A 19 35.75 10.13 -37.15
CA GLY A 19 36.29 8.78 -37.10
C GLY A 19 36.95 8.40 -35.76
N ALA A 20 37.42 7.17 -35.73
CA ALA A 20 38.10 6.49 -34.64
C ALA A 20 39.56 6.95 -34.43
N GLY A 21 40.13 6.70 -33.23
CA GLY A 21 41.59 6.76 -33.05
C GLY A 21 42.14 6.84 -31.62
N VAL A 22 42.30 5.68 -30.97
CA VAL A 22 43.48 5.17 -30.22
C VAL A 22 44.16 5.97 -29.07
N CYS A 23 44.44 5.20 -28.00
CA CYS A 23 45.18 5.47 -26.76
C CYS A 23 46.60 6.05 -26.89
N ALA A 24 47.00 6.88 -25.92
CA ALA A 24 48.34 6.88 -25.32
C ALA A 24 48.33 7.50 -23.91
N GLN A 25 49.18 6.97 -23.04
CA GLN A 25 49.25 7.17 -21.58
C GLN A 25 50.08 8.39 -21.14
N ALA A 26 49.88 8.72 -19.86
CA ALA A 26 50.88 9.03 -18.83
C ALA A 26 51.13 10.51 -18.48
N SER A 27 50.68 10.91 -17.28
CA SER A 27 51.50 11.33 -16.13
C SER A 27 50.56 11.70 -14.97
N GLN A 28 50.51 10.90 -13.90
CA GLN A 28 51.02 11.24 -12.56
C GLN A 28 50.49 12.58 -12.00
N GLU A 29 49.58 12.54 -11.03
CA GLU A 29 49.90 12.80 -9.62
C GLU A 29 48.69 12.54 -8.70
N SER A 30 49.03 12.26 -7.45
CA SER A 30 48.19 12.00 -6.27
C SER A 30 46.89 12.79 -6.17
N ASP A 31 45.78 12.12 -5.84
CA ASP A 31 45.33 12.19 -4.44
C ASP A 31 44.24 11.17 -4.09
N ARG A 32 44.27 10.84 -2.81
CA ARG A 32 43.56 9.80 -2.08
C ARG A 32 42.06 10.10 -1.98
N ALA A 33 41.24 9.34 -2.70
CA ALA A 33 39.81 9.20 -2.40
C ALA A 33 39.45 7.72 -2.38
N GLN A 34 39.31 7.15 -1.19
CA GLN A 34 38.68 5.85 -1.00
C GLN A 34 37.23 5.96 -1.45
N VAL A 35 36.96 5.42 -2.63
CA VAL A 35 35.60 5.13 -3.09
C VAL A 35 35.05 4.05 -2.16
N SER A 36 34.24 4.48 -1.20
CA SER A 36 33.41 3.61 -0.38
C SER A 36 32.48 2.85 -1.32
N SER A 37 32.80 1.58 -1.55
CA SER A 37 31.93 0.64 -2.23
C SER A 37 30.63 0.55 -1.46
N THR A 38 29.57 1.12 -2.01
CA THR A 38 28.21 0.97 -1.52
C THR A 38 27.87 -0.53 -1.56
N SER A 39 28.01 -1.19 -0.42
CA SER A 39 27.63 -2.58 -0.24
C SER A 39 26.13 -2.66 -0.47
N CYS A 40 25.74 -3.38 -1.52
CA CYS A 40 24.38 -3.86 -1.69
C CYS A 40 24.09 -4.78 -0.50
N GLU A 41 23.47 -4.23 0.55
CA GLU A 41 23.04 -4.99 1.72
C GLU A 41 22.04 -6.05 1.27
N THR A 42 22.58 -7.23 1.01
CA THR A 42 21.81 -8.44 0.79
C THR A 42 21.38 -8.89 2.17
N GLU A 43 20.31 -8.28 2.67
CA GLU A 43 19.66 -8.67 3.92
C GLU A 43 19.10 -10.08 3.70
N ALA A 44 19.91 -11.10 4.03
CA ALA A 44 19.53 -12.49 3.92
C ALA A 44 18.39 -12.75 4.91
N ALA A 45 17.17 -12.93 4.39
CA ALA A 45 16.04 -13.32 5.21
C ALA A 45 16.40 -14.61 5.96
N PRO A 46 16.23 -14.67 7.30
CA PRO A 46 16.47 -15.89 8.04
C PRO A 46 15.60 -17.00 7.45
N ALA A 47 16.24 -18.11 7.09
CA ALA A 47 15.56 -19.26 6.50
C ALA A 47 14.55 -19.82 7.52
N LEU A 48 13.27 -19.53 7.31
CA LEU A 48 12.20 -20.18 8.06
C LEU A 48 12.26 -21.70 7.78
N PRO A 49 12.19 -22.55 8.82
CA PRO A 49 12.19 -23.99 8.63
C PRO A 49 10.91 -24.42 7.87
N GLY A 50 11.10 -24.97 6.68
CA GLY A 50 10.04 -25.39 5.77
C GLY A 50 9.94 -24.49 4.54
N SER A 51 10.03 -25.07 3.34
CA SER A 51 9.80 -24.36 2.09
C SER A 51 8.35 -23.84 2.06
N ARG A 52 8.16 -22.58 2.46
CA ARG A 52 6.85 -21.93 2.33
C ARG A 52 6.62 -21.66 0.85
N VAL A 53 5.55 -22.24 0.30
CA VAL A 53 5.13 -21.94 -1.06
C VAL A 53 4.55 -20.53 -1.06
N HIS A 54 5.20 -19.61 -1.76
CA HIS A 54 4.80 -18.21 -1.84
C HIS A 54 3.38 -18.04 -2.42
N ARG A 55 3.01 -18.86 -3.40
CA ARG A 55 1.70 -18.81 -4.04
C ARG A 55 0.69 -19.67 -3.26
N PRO A 56 -0.51 -19.16 -2.92
CA PRO A 56 -1.53 -19.96 -2.25
C PRO A 56 -1.93 -21.22 -3.04
N PRO A 57 -2.52 -22.24 -2.37
CA PRO A 57 -2.91 -23.49 -3.04
C PRO A 57 -3.86 -23.27 -4.22
N ALA A 58 -3.61 -23.99 -5.33
CA ALA A 58 -4.46 -23.91 -6.52
C ALA A 58 -5.94 -24.22 -6.21
N GLY A 59 -6.86 -23.51 -6.87
CA GLY A 59 -8.31 -23.71 -6.68
C GLY A 59 -8.90 -23.08 -5.42
N THR A 60 -8.13 -22.33 -4.64
CA THR A 60 -8.65 -21.59 -3.47
C THR A 60 -9.02 -20.15 -3.82
N PRO A 61 -9.96 -19.50 -3.10
CA PRO A 61 -10.25 -18.08 -3.28
C PRO A 61 -9.02 -17.18 -3.02
N ALA A 62 -8.21 -17.49 -2.00
CA ALA A 62 -6.94 -16.80 -1.75
C ALA A 62 -5.99 -16.86 -2.96
N ARG A 63 -5.96 -17.99 -3.66
CA ARG A 63 -5.19 -18.11 -4.90
C ARG A 63 -5.73 -17.25 -6.03
N ALA A 64 -7.05 -17.18 -6.20
CA ALA A 64 -7.65 -16.32 -7.22
C ALA A 64 -7.29 -14.85 -6.98
N VAL A 65 -7.40 -14.39 -5.73
CA VAL A 65 -7.02 -13.03 -5.33
C VAL A 65 -5.53 -12.77 -5.58
N TYR A 66 -4.65 -13.70 -5.17
CA TYR A 66 -3.21 -13.57 -5.43
C TYR A 66 -2.89 -13.49 -6.93
N ASP A 67 -3.50 -14.36 -7.74
CA ASP A 67 -3.26 -14.41 -9.18
C ASP A 67 -3.74 -13.14 -9.87
N ARG A 68 -4.88 -12.59 -9.44
CA ARG A 68 -5.41 -11.31 -9.93
C ARG A 68 -4.51 -10.14 -9.56
N MET A 69 -4.05 -10.08 -8.31
CA MET A 69 -3.08 -9.09 -7.86
C MET A 69 -1.79 -9.15 -8.68
N ALA A 70 -1.25 -10.35 -8.91
CA ALA A 70 -0.05 -10.54 -9.71
C ALA A 70 -0.25 -10.13 -11.19
N TYR A 71 -1.44 -10.39 -11.74
CA TYR A 71 -1.83 -9.94 -13.08
C TYR A 71 -1.83 -8.42 -13.19
N VAL A 72 -2.56 -7.72 -12.30
CA VAL A 72 -2.65 -6.26 -12.30
C VAL A 72 -1.26 -5.65 -12.19
N PHE A 73 -0.44 -6.14 -11.25
CA PHE A 73 0.90 -5.63 -11.05
C PHE A 73 1.83 -5.89 -12.26
N GLY A 74 1.78 -7.08 -12.87
CA GLY A 74 2.57 -7.40 -14.05
C GLY A 74 2.18 -6.61 -15.31
N ASN A 75 0.95 -6.09 -15.33
CA ASN A 75 0.39 -5.33 -16.43
C ASN A 75 0.37 -3.81 -16.15
N LEU A 76 0.87 -3.36 -15.00
CA LEU A 76 0.88 -1.95 -14.62
C LEU A 76 1.80 -1.13 -15.53
N ARG A 77 1.29 -0.02 -16.06
CA ARG A 77 2.01 0.96 -16.89
C ARG A 77 1.79 2.39 -16.42
N GLN A 78 0.56 2.70 -16.02
CA GLN A 78 0.21 4.00 -15.46
C GLN A 78 -0.67 3.82 -14.24
N THR A 79 -0.43 4.66 -13.24
CA THR A 79 -1.25 4.66 -12.03
C THR A 79 -1.28 6.02 -11.40
N GLU A 80 -2.35 6.25 -10.65
CA GLU A 80 -2.60 7.49 -9.93
C GLU A 80 -3.54 7.17 -8.75
N TYR A 81 -3.28 7.74 -7.59
CA TYR A 81 -4.22 7.68 -6.48
C TYR A 81 -5.32 8.72 -6.71
N VAL A 82 -6.54 8.25 -6.90
CA VAL A 82 -7.70 9.11 -7.16
C VAL A 82 -8.90 8.62 -6.38
N HIS A 83 -9.80 9.53 -6.02
CA HIS A 83 -11.08 9.13 -5.44
C HIS A 83 -11.97 8.44 -6.48
N HIS A 84 -12.95 7.67 -6.00
CA HIS A 84 -13.79 6.80 -6.84
C HIS A 84 -14.41 7.47 -8.07
N ALA A 85 -14.89 8.71 -7.96
CA ALA A 85 -15.49 9.44 -9.07
C ALA A 85 -14.54 9.66 -10.28
N GLN A 86 -13.23 9.52 -10.07
CA GLN A 86 -12.17 9.70 -11.07
C GLN A 86 -11.48 8.37 -11.41
N SER A 87 -11.99 7.25 -10.90
CA SER A 87 -11.38 5.94 -11.09
C SER A 87 -11.32 5.53 -12.56
N VAL A 88 -10.24 4.84 -12.93
CA VAL A 88 -10.02 4.32 -14.29
C VAL A 88 -9.44 2.92 -14.21
N MET A 89 -10.10 1.98 -14.89
CA MET A 89 -9.60 0.62 -15.15
C MET A 89 -9.54 0.40 -16.66
N ALA A 90 -8.36 0.63 -17.26
CA ALA A 90 -8.11 0.27 -18.66
C ALA A 90 -7.01 -0.78 -18.70
N GLU A 91 -7.42 -2.04 -18.51
CA GLU A 91 -6.49 -3.16 -18.35
C GLU A 91 -5.65 -3.40 -19.60
N ASP A 92 -6.24 -3.32 -20.79
CA ASP A 92 -5.50 -3.52 -22.04
C ASP A 92 -4.36 -2.50 -22.23
N ASP A 93 -4.50 -1.32 -21.62
CA ASP A 93 -3.51 -0.23 -21.66
C ASP A 93 -2.61 -0.21 -20.40
N GLY A 94 -2.87 -1.07 -19.41
CA GLY A 94 -2.15 -1.11 -18.14
C GLY A 94 -2.37 0.13 -17.24
N ILE A 95 -3.53 0.78 -17.36
CA ILE A 95 -3.87 1.99 -16.60
C ILE A 95 -4.78 1.61 -15.43
N TYR A 96 -4.31 1.88 -14.21
CA TYR A 96 -5.05 1.60 -12.97
C TYR A 96 -5.03 2.84 -12.07
N LYS A 97 -6.14 3.59 -12.02
CA LYS A 97 -6.30 4.77 -11.16
C LYS A 97 -7.41 4.51 -10.16
N TYR A 98 -7.09 4.49 -8.88
CA TYR A 98 -8.06 4.21 -7.83
C TYR A 98 -7.52 4.58 -6.44
N ASP A 99 -8.40 4.71 -5.46
CA ASP A 99 -8.06 4.68 -4.03
C ASP A 99 -7.67 3.26 -3.54
N CYS A 100 -7.26 3.16 -2.27
CA CYS A 100 -6.81 1.89 -1.70
C CYS A 100 -7.92 0.83 -1.68
N SER A 101 -9.12 1.24 -1.27
CA SER A 101 -10.23 0.34 -0.99
C SER A 101 -10.87 -0.24 -2.25
N GLY A 102 -11.05 0.52 -3.32
CA GLY A 102 -11.56 -0.08 -4.56
C GLY A 102 -10.47 -0.67 -5.44
N PHE A 103 -9.18 -0.33 -5.26
CA PHE A 103 -8.13 -1.20 -5.80
C PHE A 103 -8.25 -2.62 -5.23
N VAL A 104 -8.32 -2.77 -3.90
CA VAL A 104 -8.46 -4.10 -3.28
C VAL A 104 -9.83 -4.72 -3.54
N GLY A 105 -10.90 -3.95 -3.38
CA GLY A 105 -12.28 -4.41 -3.50
C GLY A 105 -12.70 -4.68 -4.93
N GLU A 106 -12.67 -3.66 -5.79
CA GLU A 106 -13.25 -3.70 -7.14
C GLU A 106 -12.25 -4.19 -8.19
N PHE A 107 -10.97 -3.85 -8.10
CA PHE A 107 -10.01 -4.27 -9.13
C PHE A 107 -9.47 -5.67 -8.89
N VAL A 108 -9.31 -6.05 -7.62
CA VAL A 108 -8.77 -7.36 -7.25
C VAL A 108 -9.88 -8.32 -6.81
N LEU A 109 -10.60 -8.02 -5.74
CA LEU A 109 -11.49 -8.99 -5.10
C LEU A 109 -12.72 -9.31 -5.95
N GLU A 110 -13.37 -8.31 -6.56
CA GLU A 110 -14.57 -8.51 -7.36
C GLU A 110 -14.33 -9.42 -8.59
N PRO A 111 -13.33 -9.16 -9.47
CA PRO A 111 -13.02 -10.07 -10.57
C PRO A 111 -12.53 -11.44 -10.13
N ALA A 112 -11.74 -11.51 -9.04
CA ALA A 112 -11.11 -12.75 -8.61
C ALA A 112 -12.05 -13.66 -7.82
N SER A 113 -12.92 -13.08 -7.00
CA SER A 113 -13.79 -13.79 -6.07
C SER A 113 -15.11 -13.03 -5.86
N PRO A 114 -16.01 -13.01 -6.86
CA PRO A 114 -17.23 -12.19 -6.83
C PRO A 114 -18.12 -12.46 -5.61
N LEU A 115 -18.17 -13.71 -5.13
CA LEU A 115 -18.96 -14.06 -3.93
C LEU A 115 -18.42 -13.40 -2.67
N HIS A 116 -17.09 -13.33 -2.52
CA HIS A 116 -16.44 -12.68 -1.37
C HIS A 116 -16.64 -11.17 -1.41
N TYR A 117 -16.51 -10.56 -2.59
CA TYR A 117 -16.78 -9.13 -2.76
C TYR A 117 -18.24 -8.80 -2.46
N ALA A 118 -19.20 -9.57 -3.00
CA ALA A 118 -20.62 -9.34 -2.75
C ALA A 118 -20.99 -9.45 -1.25
N ASP A 119 -20.39 -10.42 -0.55
CA ASP A 119 -20.56 -10.59 0.90
C ASP A 119 -19.95 -9.42 1.69
N LEU A 120 -18.74 -8.97 1.34
CA LEU A 120 -18.12 -7.78 1.89
C LEU A 120 -18.98 -6.52 1.65
N LEU A 121 -19.44 -6.33 0.42
CA LEU A 121 -20.27 -5.21 0.00
C LEU A 121 -21.58 -5.14 0.79
N ALA A 122 -22.32 -6.25 0.85
CA ALA A 122 -23.58 -6.30 1.57
C ALA A 122 -23.43 -5.99 3.07
N ASN A 123 -22.37 -6.51 3.70
CA ASN A 123 -22.12 -6.26 5.12
C ASN A 123 -21.58 -4.85 5.38
N SER A 124 -20.75 -4.30 4.50
CA SER A 124 -20.30 -2.91 4.56
C SER A 124 -21.49 -1.95 4.52
N LEU A 125 -22.40 -2.12 3.55
CA LEU A 125 -23.60 -1.28 3.42
C LEU A 125 -24.60 -1.46 4.55
N ARG A 126 -24.67 -2.65 5.17
CA ARG A 126 -25.48 -2.87 6.37
C ARG A 126 -24.92 -2.10 7.58
N LEU A 127 -23.60 -2.11 7.73
CA LEU A 127 -22.92 -1.49 8.87
C LEU A 127 -22.85 0.03 8.76
N HIS A 128 -22.74 0.53 7.53
CA HIS A 128 -22.66 1.94 7.21
C HIS A 128 -23.55 2.19 6.00
N PRO A 129 -24.86 2.34 6.23
CA PRO A 129 -25.78 2.68 5.16
C PRO A 129 -25.40 4.04 4.59
N PRO A 130 -25.54 4.25 3.26
CA PRO A 130 -25.24 5.53 2.63
C PRO A 130 -25.99 6.66 3.31
N ASP A 131 -25.31 7.76 3.61
CA ASP A 131 -25.96 8.97 4.08
C ASP A 131 -26.47 9.77 2.86
N PRO A 132 -27.80 9.84 2.63
CA PRO A 132 -28.34 10.59 1.50
C PRO A 132 -28.11 12.11 1.61
N THR A 133 -27.59 12.59 2.74
CA THR A 133 -27.28 14.00 2.99
C THR A 133 -25.80 14.34 2.84
N ASP A 134 -24.92 13.34 2.73
CA ASP A 134 -23.50 13.54 2.45
C ASP A 134 -23.25 13.43 0.94
N PRO A 135 -23.01 14.54 0.22
CA PRO A 135 -22.75 14.52 -1.21
C PRO A 135 -21.44 13.80 -1.58
N ASP A 136 -20.57 13.55 -0.60
CA ASP A 136 -19.33 12.78 -0.71
C ASP A 136 -19.50 11.32 -0.24
N ASP A 137 -20.72 10.91 0.19
CA ASP A 137 -21.13 9.54 0.51
C ASP A 137 -22.17 8.90 -0.44
N PRO A 138 -22.15 9.13 -1.78
CA PRO A 138 -22.94 8.30 -2.69
C PRO A 138 -22.30 6.92 -2.92
N ASP A 139 -21.17 6.63 -2.26
CA ASP A 139 -20.33 5.46 -2.51
C ASP A 139 -21.00 4.20 -1.94
N LEU A 140 -21.74 3.50 -2.80
CA LEU A 140 -22.31 2.18 -2.54
C LEU A 140 -21.24 1.07 -2.50
N ARG A 141 -20.05 1.32 -1.94
CA ARG A 141 -18.91 0.39 -1.95
C ARG A 141 -18.19 0.33 -0.60
N PRO A 142 -17.44 -0.75 -0.31
CA PRO A 142 -16.66 -0.83 0.91
C PRO A 142 -15.47 0.13 0.87
N ARG A 143 -15.42 1.06 1.83
CA ARG A 143 -14.22 1.82 2.19
C ARG A 143 -13.41 1.04 3.23
N ALA A 144 -12.23 1.53 3.64
CA ALA A 144 -11.41 0.86 4.65
C ALA A 144 -12.17 0.52 5.95
N TRP A 145 -13.04 1.41 6.40
CA TRP A 145 -13.93 1.15 7.55
C TRP A 145 -14.84 -0.07 7.34
N GLY A 146 -15.31 -0.30 6.11
CA GLY A 146 -16.26 -1.37 5.76
C GLY A 146 -15.61 -2.73 5.80
N PHE A 147 -14.39 -2.84 5.27
CA PHE A 147 -13.53 -4.00 5.45
C PHE A 147 -13.29 -4.27 6.94
N TYR A 148 -12.86 -3.26 7.68
CA TYR A 148 -12.49 -3.43 9.08
C TYR A 148 -13.67 -3.86 9.95
N ASP A 149 -14.81 -3.18 9.87
CA ASP A 149 -15.94 -3.45 10.76
C ASP A 149 -16.58 -4.79 10.48
N TYR A 150 -16.67 -5.17 9.21
CA TYR A 150 -17.16 -6.49 8.86
C TYR A 150 -16.21 -7.60 9.35
N PHE A 151 -14.91 -7.45 9.14
CA PHE A 151 -13.94 -8.43 9.64
C PHE A 151 -13.92 -8.48 11.18
N ARG A 152 -14.12 -7.34 11.85
CA ARG A 152 -14.26 -7.28 13.32
C ARG A 152 -15.50 -8.04 13.81
N GLU A 153 -16.64 -7.94 13.12
CA GLU A 153 -17.83 -8.75 13.43
C GLU A 153 -17.57 -10.24 13.28
N ILE A 154 -16.88 -10.66 12.21
CA ILE A 154 -16.48 -12.06 12.02
C ILE A 154 -15.57 -12.50 13.18
N LEU A 155 -14.57 -11.69 13.54
CA LEU A 155 -13.61 -12.00 14.59
C LEU A 155 -14.28 -12.16 15.96
N ALA A 156 -15.36 -11.42 16.24
CA ALA A 156 -16.19 -11.53 17.43
C ALA A 156 -15.38 -11.52 18.75
N GLY A 157 -14.35 -10.67 18.82
CA GLY A 157 -13.48 -10.52 20.00
C GLY A 157 -12.45 -11.64 20.21
N ARG A 158 -12.30 -12.57 19.26
CA ARG A 158 -11.30 -13.66 19.31
C ARG A 158 -9.98 -13.22 18.66
N SER A 159 -8.92 -14.01 18.80
CA SER A 159 -7.66 -13.82 18.04
C SER A 159 -7.77 -14.31 16.60
N GLU A 160 -8.72 -15.20 16.34
CA GLU A 160 -9.09 -15.67 15.01
C GLU A 160 -10.52 -16.21 15.02
N ASN A 161 -11.19 -16.09 13.88
CA ASN A 161 -12.48 -16.70 13.63
C ASN A 161 -12.74 -16.79 12.12
N CYS A 162 -13.85 -17.38 11.74
CA CYS A 162 -14.24 -17.48 10.34
C CYS A 162 -15.76 -17.42 10.18
N ASN A 163 -16.19 -17.16 8.95
CA ASN A 163 -17.52 -17.50 8.49
C ASN A 163 -17.40 -18.42 7.25
N ALA A 164 -18.44 -18.50 6.43
CA ALA A 164 -18.45 -19.33 5.23
C ALA A 164 -17.46 -18.88 4.13
N LEU A 165 -17.00 -17.63 4.15
CA LEU A 165 -16.21 -17.03 3.06
C LEU A 165 -14.88 -16.46 3.55
N TRP A 166 -14.79 -16.06 4.80
CA TRP A 166 -13.66 -15.34 5.36
C TRP A 166 -13.07 -16.06 6.55
N TYR A 167 -11.74 -16.13 6.58
CA TYR A 167 -10.97 -16.43 7.77
C TYR A 167 -10.28 -15.14 8.23
N VAL A 168 -10.62 -14.67 9.42
CA VAL A 168 -10.11 -13.41 9.98
C VAL A 168 -9.25 -13.73 11.20
N PHE A 169 -8.10 -13.09 11.30
CA PHE A 169 -7.13 -13.36 12.34
C PHE A 169 -6.30 -12.12 12.68
N THR A 170 -5.62 -12.16 13.83
CA THR A 170 -4.74 -11.07 14.28
C THR A 170 -3.28 -11.50 14.41
N ASP A 171 -2.98 -12.80 14.38
CA ASP A 171 -1.61 -13.31 14.51
C ASP A 171 -0.81 -13.09 13.22
N HIS A 172 0.20 -12.21 13.27
CA HIS A 172 0.98 -11.87 12.08
C HIS A 172 1.69 -13.07 11.46
N GLN A 173 2.05 -14.10 12.23
CA GLN A 173 2.79 -15.25 11.71
C GLN A 173 1.95 -16.09 10.72
N LYS A 174 0.63 -15.90 10.71
CA LYS A 174 -0.31 -16.57 9.83
C LYS A 174 -0.50 -15.87 8.48
N ILE A 175 0.07 -14.67 8.31
CA ILE A 175 0.01 -13.92 7.04
C ILE A 175 0.62 -14.75 5.92
N GLN A 176 -0.09 -14.79 4.79
CA GLN A 176 0.31 -15.42 3.54
C GLN A 176 0.09 -14.44 2.39
N PRO A 177 0.84 -14.59 1.28
CA PRO A 177 0.57 -13.80 0.08
C PRO A 177 -0.88 -13.95 -0.40
N GLY A 178 -1.52 -12.83 -0.73
CA GLY A 178 -2.94 -12.76 -1.09
C GLY A 178 -3.90 -12.51 0.09
N ASP A 179 -3.42 -12.48 1.33
CA ASP A 179 -4.22 -12.02 2.46
C ASP A 179 -4.47 -10.50 2.37
N ILE A 180 -5.63 -10.07 2.85
CA ILE A 180 -6.00 -8.67 2.98
C ILE A 180 -5.55 -8.17 4.36
N LEU A 181 -4.85 -7.04 4.38
CA LEU A 181 -4.59 -6.28 5.60
C LEU A 181 -5.48 -5.03 5.58
N VAL A 182 -6.19 -4.79 6.67
CA VAL A 182 -6.96 -3.57 6.85
C VAL A 182 -6.54 -2.86 8.11
N VAL A 183 -6.29 -1.56 7.96
CA VAL A 183 -6.01 -0.62 9.03
C VAL A 183 -7.22 0.29 9.16
N ARG A 184 -7.67 0.52 10.39
CA ARG A 184 -8.72 1.51 10.69
C ARG A 184 -8.19 2.62 11.57
N TYR A 185 -8.58 3.85 11.26
CA TYR A 185 -8.31 5.02 12.11
C TYR A 185 -9.50 5.30 13.02
N SER A 186 -9.22 5.73 14.24
CA SER A 186 -10.24 6.02 15.25
C SER A 186 -11.15 7.17 14.81
N ASP A 187 -12.46 6.97 14.86
CA ASP A 187 -13.43 8.03 14.51
C ASP A 187 -13.31 9.23 15.45
N ALA A 188 -13.03 9.01 16.74
CA ALA A 188 -12.78 10.10 17.68
C ALA A 188 -11.55 10.93 17.30
N TRP A 189 -10.48 10.27 16.82
CA TRP A 189 -9.30 10.95 16.31
C TRP A 189 -9.61 11.72 15.02
N ARG A 190 -10.33 11.10 14.07
CA ARG A 190 -10.71 11.73 12.80
C ARG A 190 -11.53 12.99 13.03
N SER A 191 -12.60 12.91 13.82
CA SER A 191 -13.43 14.06 14.15
C SER A 191 -12.66 15.15 14.88
N PHE A 192 -11.73 14.78 15.77
CA PHE A 192 -10.85 15.73 16.43
C PHE A 192 -9.99 16.48 15.41
N MET A 193 -9.33 15.77 14.49
CA MET A 193 -8.46 16.37 13.46
C MET A 193 -9.22 17.21 12.44
N GLU A 194 -10.41 16.78 12.01
CA GLU A 194 -11.29 17.58 11.15
C GLU A 194 -11.63 18.93 11.81
N GLY A 195 -11.89 18.93 13.12
CA GLY A 195 -12.09 20.13 13.93
C GLY A 195 -10.85 21.02 14.07
N LYS A 196 -9.65 20.55 13.69
CA LYS A 196 -8.39 21.30 13.68
C LYS A 196 -8.03 21.88 12.30
N SER A 197 -8.98 21.95 11.36
CA SER A 197 -8.74 22.39 9.99
C SER A 197 -7.76 21.51 9.20
N CYS A 198 -7.63 20.24 9.59
CA CYS A 198 -6.81 19.25 8.90
C CYS A 198 -7.45 18.70 7.61
N GLY A 199 -8.64 19.19 7.25
CA GLY A 199 -9.46 18.61 6.19
C GLY A 199 -10.06 17.26 6.59
N SER A 200 -10.76 16.64 5.64
CA SER A 200 -11.31 15.30 5.82
C SER A 200 -10.19 14.29 6.10
N GLN A 201 -10.37 13.48 7.13
CA GLN A 201 -9.39 12.45 7.46
C GLN A 201 -9.77 11.11 6.86
N SER A 202 -8.75 10.42 6.31
CA SER A 202 -8.91 9.03 5.87
C SER A 202 -9.48 8.16 6.99
N THR A 203 -10.25 7.16 6.57
CA THR A 203 -10.91 6.21 7.48
C THR A 203 -10.01 5.03 7.86
N GLY A 204 -8.88 4.91 7.16
CA GLY A 204 -7.99 3.76 7.28
C GLY A 204 -7.29 3.48 5.96
N HIS A 205 -6.81 2.26 5.82
CA HIS A 205 -6.12 1.81 4.61
C HIS A 205 -6.31 0.31 4.39
N VAL A 206 -6.42 -0.13 3.14
CA VAL A 206 -6.56 -1.54 2.77
C VAL A 206 -5.44 -1.92 1.82
N MET A 207 -4.82 -3.07 2.07
CA MET A 207 -3.65 -3.57 1.34
C MET A 207 -3.75 -5.08 1.13
N LEU A 208 -2.96 -5.60 0.20
CA LEU A 208 -2.77 -7.03 -0.01
C LEU A 208 -1.35 -7.43 0.38
N ALA A 209 -1.21 -8.53 1.12
CA ALA A 209 0.08 -9.13 1.43
C ALA A 209 0.71 -9.69 0.15
N TRP A 210 1.92 -9.24 -0.19
CA TRP A 210 2.72 -9.86 -1.25
C TRP A 210 3.65 -10.94 -0.72
N THR A 211 4.23 -10.77 0.48
CA THR A 211 5.16 -11.74 1.07
C THR A 211 4.70 -12.26 2.42
N PHE A 212 5.33 -13.35 2.87
CA PHE A 212 5.28 -13.72 4.29
C PHE A 212 5.97 -12.66 5.16
N PRO A 213 5.61 -12.57 6.46
CA PRO A 213 6.30 -11.75 7.43
C PRO A 213 7.78 -12.13 7.53
N VAL A 214 8.63 -11.11 7.57
CA VAL A 214 10.06 -11.24 7.86
C VAL A 214 10.36 -10.40 9.09
N ALA A 215 10.98 -10.98 10.11
CA ALA A 215 11.38 -10.25 11.30
C ALA A 215 12.25 -9.04 10.92
N SER A 216 11.99 -7.89 11.54
CA SER A 216 12.79 -6.69 11.36
C SER A 216 14.16 -6.91 12.00
N THR A 217 15.21 -6.49 11.29
CA THR A 217 16.57 -6.46 11.83
C THR A 217 16.84 -5.18 12.62
N VAL A 218 15.92 -4.21 12.57
CA VAL A 218 16.05 -2.88 13.19
C VAL A 218 15.36 -2.84 14.55
N ASN A 219 14.18 -3.46 14.70
CA ASN A 219 13.39 -3.44 15.93
C ASN A 219 12.97 -4.88 16.33
N GLN A 220 13.11 -5.23 17.61
CA GLN A 220 12.94 -6.61 18.12
C GLN A 220 11.50 -7.14 18.05
N ASP A 221 10.50 -6.26 18.13
CA ASP A 221 9.06 -6.58 18.09
C ASP A 221 8.38 -6.03 16.84
N GLU A 222 9.09 -6.12 15.71
CA GLU A 222 8.63 -5.64 14.42
C GLU A 222 8.88 -6.69 13.34
N PHE A 223 7.97 -6.79 12.39
CA PHE A 223 8.19 -7.50 11.14
C PHE A 223 7.95 -6.56 9.98
N TRP A 224 8.38 -6.96 8.79
CA TRP A 224 7.98 -6.31 7.56
C TRP A 224 7.40 -7.30 6.58
N ILE A 225 6.55 -6.79 5.70
CA ILE A 225 6.07 -7.50 4.51
C ILE A 225 6.15 -6.56 3.32
N TYR A 226 6.27 -7.12 2.12
CA TYR A 226 5.84 -6.38 0.94
C TYR A 226 4.32 -6.40 0.89
N VAL A 227 3.73 -5.24 0.67
CA VAL A 227 2.31 -5.08 0.36
C VAL A 227 2.13 -4.59 -1.07
N ILE A 228 0.94 -4.82 -1.62
CA ILE A 228 0.45 -4.16 -2.83
C ILE A 228 -0.84 -3.44 -2.47
N ASP A 229 -0.91 -2.17 -2.83
CA ASP A 229 -2.02 -1.25 -2.54
C ASP A 229 -2.02 -0.10 -3.54
N SER A 230 -3.03 0.76 -3.48
CA SER A 230 -3.01 2.08 -4.09
C SER A 230 -2.91 3.14 -2.99
N ALA A 231 -1.96 4.06 -3.07
CA ALA A 231 -1.77 5.08 -2.04
C ALA A 231 -1.17 6.39 -2.56
N GLU A 232 -1.41 7.49 -1.83
CA GLU A 232 -0.90 8.85 -2.13
C GLU A 232 0.63 8.97 -2.04
N SER A 233 1.32 7.99 -1.45
CA SER A 233 2.78 8.02 -1.36
C SER A 233 3.40 6.61 -1.33
N GLY A 234 4.69 6.57 -1.70
CA GLY A 234 5.55 5.38 -1.76
C GLY A 234 5.86 4.75 -0.41
N HIS A 235 5.89 3.41 -0.34
CA HIS A 235 6.43 2.64 0.78
C HIS A 235 7.97 2.52 0.71
N GLY A 236 8.56 1.70 1.59
CA GLY A 236 9.99 1.40 1.52
C GLY A 236 10.32 0.54 0.29
N LYS A 237 11.34 0.93 -0.51
CA LYS A 237 11.70 0.22 -1.76
C LYS A 237 10.50 0.08 -2.72
N ASP A 238 9.70 1.14 -2.83
CA ASP A 238 8.48 1.14 -3.63
C ASP A 238 8.75 1.07 -5.13
N THR A 239 7.92 0.30 -5.83
CA THR A 239 8.02 0.09 -7.28
C THR A 239 7.60 1.28 -8.10
N ARG A 240 6.70 2.15 -7.61
CA ARG A 240 6.26 3.38 -8.30
C ARG A 240 7.40 4.36 -8.57
N ARG A 241 8.44 4.30 -7.73
CA ARG A 241 9.66 5.13 -7.82
C ARG A 241 10.85 4.36 -8.38
N SER A 242 10.63 3.16 -8.88
CA SER A 242 11.69 2.29 -9.38
C SER A 242 11.74 2.33 -10.89
N SER A 243 12.96 2.38 -11.46
CA SER A 243 13.15 2.24 -12.90
C SER A 243 12.90 0.82 -13.42
N TYR A 244 12.66 -0.15 -12.53
CA TYR A 244 12.57 -1.57 -12.87
C TYR A 244 11.22 -1.98 -13.43
N ASP A 245 10.14 -1.34 -12.97
CA ASP A 245 8.78 -1.74 -13.30
C ASP A 245 8.15 -0.86 -14.41
N ASP A 246 8.96 0.01 -15.06
CA ASP A 246 8.54 0.92 -16.15
C ASP A 246 7.30 1.79 -15.81
N VAL A 247 7.11 2.03 -14.52
CA VAL A 247 6.06 2.89 -13.95
C VAL A 247 6.78 4.00 -13.18
N SER A 248 6.63 5.24 -13.64
CA SER A 248 7.17 6.41 -12.96
C SER A 248 6.00 7.21 -12.37
N ALA A 249 5.62 6.89 -11.13
CA ALA A 249 4.52 7.53 -10.42
C ALA A 249 4.92 7.93 -8.98
N SER A 250 4.34 9.00 -8.45
CA SER A 250 4.50 9.42 -7.05
C SER A 250 3.57 8.69 -6.09
N ASP A 251 2.42 8.27 -6.61
CA ASP A 251 1.23 7.75 -5.93
C ASP A 251 0.58 6.65 -6.79
N GLY A 252 -0.58 6.15 -6.36
CA GLY A 252 -1.33 5.09 -7.04
C GLY A 252 -0.89 3.69 -6.62
N VAL A 253 -1.15 2.71 -7.49
CA VAL A 253 -0.87 1.29 -7.29
C VAL A 253 0.63 1.04 -7.25
N GLY A 254 1.10 0.46 -6.15
CA GLY A 254 2.51 0.14 -5.96
C GLY A 254 2.72 -1.13 -5.15
N LYS A 255 3.95 -1.61 -5.17
CA LYS A 255 4.44 -2.66 -4.28
C LYS A 255 5.57 -2.08 -3.47
N GLY A 256 5.54 -2.26 -2.15
CA GLY A 256 6.66 -1.84 -1.33
C GLY A 256 6.63 -2.43 0.07
N LYS A 257 7.72 -2.24 0.79
CA LYS A 257 7.97 -2.76 2.13
C LYS A 257 7.30 -1.83 3.15
N MET A 258 6.47 -2.41 4.00
CA MET A 258 5.92 -1.78 5.20
C MET A 258 6.35 -2.57 6.44
N TRP A 259 6.49 -1.85 7.56
CA TRP A 259 6.88 -2.43 8.84
C TRP A 259 5.70 -2.39 9.80
N TYR A 260 5.61 -3.40 10.66
CA TYR A 260 4.51 -3.59 11.59
C TYR A 260 5.06 -3.97 12.96
N GLY A 261 4.79 -3.12 13.96
CA GLY A 261 5.05 -3.44 15.35
C GLY A 261 3.96 -4.38 15.87
N TYR A 262 4.33 -5.36 16.68
CA TYR A 262 3.39 -6.32 17.26
C TYR A 262 3.52 -6.43 18.78
N ASP A 263 2.44 -6.84 19.44
CA ASP A 263 2.41 -7.06 20.88
C ASP A 263 2.81 -8.50 21.27
N SER A 264 2.80 -8.80 22.58
CA SER A 264 3.13 -10.13 23.10
C SER A 264 2.18 -11.24 22.64
N THR A 265 1.01 -10.91 22.11
CA THR A 265 0.06 -11.86 21.50
C THR A 265 0.32 -12.09 20.01
N ARG A 266 1.38 -11.48 19.46
CA ARG A 266 1.76 -11.47 18.04
C ARG A 266 0.78 -10.69 17.17
N ARG A 267 -0.06 -9.82 17.76
CA ARG A 267 -0.99 -8.96 17.04
C ARG A 267 -0.29 -7.69 16.55
N PRO A 268 -0.41 -7.32 15.26
CA PRO A 268 0.02 -6.01 14.79
C PRO A 268 -0.75 -4.89 15.51
N VAL A 269 -0.01 -3.97 16.13
CA VAL A 269 -0.53 -2.82 16.89
C VAL A 269 0.03 -1.49 16.41
N ALA A 270 0.98 -1.52 15.47
CA ALA A 270 1.53 -0.35 14.85
C ALA A 270 1.97 -0.66 13.42
N TYR A 271 2.11 0.36 12.58
CA TYR A 271 2.81 0.24 11.30
C TYR A 271 3.69 1.46 11.00
N ARG A 272 4.72 1.28 10.18
CA ARG A 272 5.53 2.35 9.58
C ARG A 272 5.43 2.26 8.06
N TRP A 273 5.21 3.41 7.45
CA TRP A 273 4.89 3.51 6.03
C TRP A 273 6.08 3.24 5.11
N ALA A 274 7.14 4.05 5.21
CA ALA A 274 8.23 4.03 4.24
C ALA A 274 9.60 3.56 4.78
N SER A 275 9.78 3.49 6.11
CA SER A 275 11.07 3.13 6.72
C SER A 275 10.91 2.46 8.09
N ALA A 276 11.80 1.51 8.39
CA ALA A 276 11.95 0.86 9.70
C ALA A 276 12.26 1.85 10.84
N SER A 277 12.90 2.98 10.51
CA SER A 277 13.24 4.06 11.44
C SER A 277 12.32 5.27 11.32
N GLY A 278 11.36 5.24 10.39
CA GLY A 278 10.41 6.32 10.17
C GLY A 278 9.36 6.39 11.26
N CYS A 279 8.33 7.21 11.09
CA CYS A 279 7.27 7.33 12.08
C CYS A 279 6.37 6.09 12.18
N ALA A 280 6.02 5.71 13.41
CA ALA A 280 5.06 4.63 13.66
C ALA A 280 3.68 5.21 13.91
N TYR A 281 2.72 4.74 13.12
CA TYR A 281 1.31 4.88 13.41
C TYR A 281 0.93 3.81 14.43
N THR A 282 0.45 4.19 15.60
CA THR A 282 0.14 3.29 16.71
C THR A 282 -1.34 3.34 17.07
N LEU A 283 -1.80 2.37 17.86
CA LEU A 283 -3.10 2.47 18.54
C LEU A 283 -3.23 3.82 19.27
N THR A 284 -4.46 4.32 19.37
CA THR A 284 -4.78 5.54 20.16
C THR A 284 -4.41 5.44 21.63
N THR A 285 -4.20 4.23 22.14
CA THR A 285 -3.73 3.95 23.50
C THR A 285 -2.22 3.69 23.58
N GLY A 286 -1.55 3.67 22.42
CA GLY A 286 -0.11 3.49 22.30
C GLY A 286 0.64 4.81 22.47
N ARG A 287 1.96 4.75 22.29
CA ARG A 287 2.81 5.95 22.23
C ARG A 287 3.69 5.88 21.01
N SER A 288 3.64 6.91 20.15
CA SER A 288 4.54 7.00 18.99
C SER A 288 5.83 7.70 19.38
N THR A 289 6.97 7.15 18.94
CA THR A 289 8.32 7.72 19.16
C THR A 289 8.78 8.61 18.02
N CYS A 290 7.85 9.19 17.25
CA CYS A 290 8.16 10.10 16.17
C CYS A 290 9.05 11.26 16.61
N GLY A 291 10.29 11.26 16.13
CA GLY A 291 11.22 12.36 16.32
C GLY A 291 10.76 13.61 15.57
N TYR A 292 11.16 14.77 16.08
CA TYR A 292 10.70 16.10 15.67
C TYR A 292 11.00 16.53 14.21
N ASP A 293 11.68 15.67 13.44
CA ASP A 293 12.41 16.06 12.22
C ASP A 293 12.16 15.09 11.04
N SER A 294 10.98 14.46 10.98
CA SER A 294 10.71 13.40 9.99
C SER A 294 10.59 13.88 8.53
N GLY A 295 10.67 15.19 8.25
CA GLY A 295 10.54 15.74 6.89
C GLY A 295 9.21 15.41 6.21
N ASP A 296 8.26 14.83 6.95
CA ASP A 296 6.92 14.49 6.48
C ASP A 296 6.09 15.77 6.54
N THR A 297 6.03 16.49 5.42
CA THR A 297 5.41 17.81 5.33
C THR A 297 3.89 17.75 5.18
N ASP A 298 3.29 16.55 5.19
CA ASP A 298 1.84 16.36 5.04
C ASP A 298 1.08 16.52 6.37
N TYR A 299 1.60 17.42 7.20
CA TYR A 299 0.92 17.86 8.40
C TYR A 299 -0.20 18.82 8.04
N CYS A 300 -1.30 18.77 8.81
CA CYS A 300 -2.20 19.91 8.93
C CYS A 300 -1.34 21.16 9.08
N LYS A 301 -1.54 22.16 8.21
CA LYS A 301 -0.62 23.31 8.02
C LYS A 301 -0.44 24.24 9.24
N ASP A 302 -0.77 23.79 10.44
CA ASP A 302 -0.51 24.44 11.72
C ASP A 302 0.76 23.82 12.35
N SER A 303 1.90 24.07 11.71
CA SER A 303 3.20 23.41 11.93
C SER A 303 3.84 23.65 13.31
N ASP A 304 3.26 24.53 14.11
CA ASP A 304 3.88 25.05 15.33
C ASP A 304 3.42 24.32 16.61
N ASN A 305 2.42 23.44 16.53
CA ASN A 305 1.97 22.67 17.69
C ASN A 305 2.58 21.25 17.72
N SER A 306 3.57 21.06 18.58
CA SER A 306 4.20 19.76 18.86
C SER A 306 3.22 18.68 19.27
N ASP A 307 2.11 19.06 19.92
CA ASP A 307 1.17 18.13 20.52
C ASP A 307 0.32 17.45 19.44
N LEU A 308 -0.03 18.18 18.37
CA LEU A 308 -0.75 17.62 17.22
C LEU A 308 0.04 16.55 16.47
N ARG A 309 1.38 16.54 16.61
CA ARG A 309 2.24 15.55 15.94
C ARG A 309 2.12 14.18 16.56
N HIS A 310 2.14 14.10 17.88
CA HIS A 310 1.93 12.85 18.60
C HIS A 310 0.53 12.30 18.33
N GLU A 311 -0.47 13.17 18.41
CA GLU A 311 -1.87 12.82 18.14
C GLU A 311 -2.06 12.29 16.72
N TYR A 312 -1.39 12.84 15.70
CA TYR A 312 -1.49 12.35 14.32
C TYR A 312 -1.01 10.89 14.17
N TYR A 313 0.03 10.49 14.88
CA TYR A 313 0.59 9.13 14.79
C TYR A 313 -0.12 8.14 15.71
N GLU A 314 -0.74 8.60 16.79
CA GLU A 314 -1.51 7.78 17.74
C GLU A 314 -2.98 7.68 17.32
N ARG A 315 -3.23 7.19 16.10
CA ARG A 315 -4.54 7.28 15.44
C ARG A 315 -5.26 5.97 15.19
N LEU A 316 -4.61 4.83 15.39
CA LEU A 316 -5.16 3.54 14.97
C LEU A 316 -6.25 3.06 15.93
N GLU A 317 -7.36 2.60 15.38
CA GLU A 317 -8.29 1.74 16.10
C GLU A 317 -7.78 0.29 16.12
N GLY A 318 -7.19 -0.16 15.00
CA GLY A 318 -6.55 -1.45 14.93
C GLY A 318 -6.15 -1.86 13.52
N ILE A 319 -5.54 -3.05 13.46
CA ILE A 319 -5.12 -3.73 12.24
C ILE A 319 -5.72 -5.14 12.28
N LEU A 320 -6.40 -5.53 11.21
CA LEU A 320 -6.98 -6.87 11.04
C LEU A 320 -6.46 -7.52 9.76
N LEU A 321 -6.42 -8.85 9.77
CA LEU A 321 -5.96 -9.68 8.66
C LEU A 321 -7.11 -10.59 8.24
N ALA A 322 -7.33 -10.72 6.94
CA ALA A 322 -8.39 -11.56 6.40
C ALA A 322 -7.90 -12.37 5.20
N ARG A 323 -8.36 -13.61 5.12
CA ARG A 323 -8.13 -14.51 4.00
C ARG A 323 -9.46 -14.94 3.40
N PRO A 324 -9.65 -14.80 2.08
CA PRO A 324 -10.80 -15.42 1.41
C PRO A 324 -10.59 -16.94 1.38
N ILE A 325 -11.56 -17.68 1.92
CA ILE A 325 -11.56 -19.13 2.03
C ILE A 325 -12.75 -19.73 1.25
N ALA A 326 -12.63 -21.00 0.89
CA ALA A 326 -13.77 -21.76 0.36
C ALA A 326 -14.75 -22.08 1.50
N SER A 327 -16.02 -22.29 1.16
CA SER A 327 -17.03 -22.69 2.13
C SER A 327 -16.63 -23.97 2.86
N GLY A 328 -16.72 -23.94 4.19
CA GLY A 328 -16.31 -25.05 5.06
C GLY A 328 -14.79 -25.20 5.27
N ALA A 329 -13.96 -24.34 4.68
CA ALA A 329 -12.49 -24.39 4.84
C ALA A 329 -11.98 -23.61 6.06
N CYS A 330 -12.81 -23.42 7.07
CA CYS A 330 -12.39 -22.77 8.29
C CYS A 330 -11.35 -23.64 9.02
N PRO A 331 -10.18 -23.09 9.39
CA PRO A 331 -9.22 -23.82 10.21
C PRO A 331 -9.90 -24.26 11.51
N ALA A 332 -9.59 -25.47 11.97
CA ALA A 332 -9.98 -25.88 13.31
C ALA A 332 -9.33 -24.91 14.32
N PRO A 333 -10.07 -24.48 15.36
CA PRO A 333 -9.58 -23.54 16.36
C PRO A 333 -8.39 -24.06 17.16
#